data_AF-Q8ZTH4-F1
#
_entry.id   AF-Q8ZTH4-F1
#
_cell.length_a   1.000
_cell.length_b   1.000
_cell.length_c   1.000
_cell.angle_alpha   90.00
_cell.angle_beta   90.00
_cell.angle_gamma   90.00
#
_symmetry.space_group_name_H-M   'P 1'
#
loop_
_entity.id
_entity.type
_entity.pdbx_description
1 polymer ?
#
loop_
_entity_poly.entity_id
_entity_poly.type
_entity_poly.pdbx_seq_one_letter_code
_entity_poly.pdbx_strand_id
1 'polypeptide(L)'
;MNPLIRVNLLKTLGAEVGYLGEKIFASVFPRAARGEAVAILLEGIYSAGRVSRRAGALPRETGVGIFSRHVTSEWPIHKSWYVPVVENGEPAVYIDPPRGLVKYLGRDVEGSYAYLLQIGLEELKKYVFSGAPPTYLRGLDFFTKAEIEATSVLYDRLKGGDDFIALVIETLKDVDFLLEEGGVVYHVEVKTTATPHEAKLRKKRLLLQKRQWVLGRLGLRPALAVVVPRENWEVEIYLEKN
;
A
#
# COMPACT_ATOMS: atom_id res chain seq x y z
N MET A 1 -51.10 3.13 -16.47
CA MET A 1 -49.84 2.55 -16.97
C MET A 1 -48.73 3.06 -16.08
N ASN A 2 -47.99 2.17 -15.40
CA ASN A 2 -46.82 2.59 -14.63
C ASN A 2 -45.69 2.94 -15.60
N PRO A 3 -44.97 4.06 -15.40
CA PRO A 3 -43.83 4.38 -16.24
C PRO A 3 -42.71 3.36 -16.01
N LEU A 4 -42.28 2.69 -17.08
CA LEU A 4 -41.09 1.85 -17.07
C LEU A 4 -39.85 2.75 -17.19
N ILE A 5 -39.13 2.93 -16.09
CA ILE A 5 -37.86 3.68 -16.08
C ILE A 5 -36.72 2.68 -16.29
N ARG A 6 -35.99 2.79 -17.40
CA ARG A 6 -34.78 2.00 -17.66
C ARG A 6 -33.55 2.85 -17.33
N VAL A 7 -32.79 2.42 -16.34
CA VAL A 7 -31.55 3.10 -15.90
C VAL A 7 -30.36 2.21 -16.23
N ASN A 8 -29.35 2.76 -16.90
CA ASN A 8 -28.08 2.06 -17.13
C ASN A 8 -27.16 2.29 -15.92
N LEU A 9 -27.02 1.27 -15.08
CA LEU A 9 -26.27 1.36 -13.82
C LEU A 9 -24.82 1.82 -14.03
N LEU A 10 -24.15 1.38 -15.10
CA LEU A 10 -22.78 1.77 -15.45
C LEU A 10 -22.67 3.27 -15.76
N LYS A 11 -23.69 3.84 -16.40
CA LYS A 11 -23.77 5.27 -16.69
C LYS A 11 -24.08 6.08 -15.43
N THR A 12 -24.83 5.50 -14.48
CA THR A 12 -25.25 6.14 -13.23
C THR A 12 -24.18 6.11 -12.15
N LEU A 13 -23.40 5.03 -12.04
CA LEU A 13 -22.37 4.83 -11.02
C LEU A 13 -21.15 5.76 -11.17
N GLY A 14 -20.93 6.35 -12.35
CA GLY A 14 -19.91 7.39 -12.55
C GLY A 14 -18.51 6.96 -12.08
N ALA A 15 -17.98 7.61 -11.04
CA ALA A 15 -16.65 7.32 -10.48
C ALA A 15 -16.57 5.96 -9.77
N GLU A 16 -17.67 5.46 -9.22
CA GLU A 16 -17.72 4.16 -8.49
C GLU A 16 -17.48 2.96 -9.43
N VAL A 17 -17.64 3.16 -10.75
CA VAL A 17 -17.31 2.17 -11.78
C VAL A 17 -15.82 1.84 -11.81
N GLY A 18 -14.96 2.79 -11.42
CA GLY A 18 -13.52 2.56 -11.28
C GLY A 18 -13.22 1.51 -10.21
N TYR A 19 -13.75 1.74 -9.01
CA TYR A 19 -13.60 0.83 -7.86
C TYR A 19 -14.13 -0.57 -8.16
N LEU A 20 -15.28 -0.68 -8.85
CA LEU A 20 -15.83 -1.96 -9.24
C LEU A 20 -14.88 -2.73 -10.18
N GLY A 21 -14.21 -2.02 -11.11
CA GLY A 21 -13.24 -2.65 -12.00
C GLY A 21 -12.00 -3.16 -11.28
N GLU A 22 -11.48 -2.42 -10.31
CA GLU A 22 -10.38 -2.89 -9.45
C GLU A 22 -10.79 -4.13 -8.64
N LYS A 23 -12.01 -4.13 -8.08
CA LYS A 23 -12.54 -5.28 -7.35
C LYS A 23 -12.67 -6.52 -8.24
N ILE A 24 -13.18 -6.36 -9.45
CA ILE A 24 -13.27 -7.44 -10.44
C ILE A 24 -11.86 -7.93 -10.80
N PHE A 25 -10.92 -7.02 -11.06
CA PHE A 25 -9.53 -7.36 -11.36
C PHE A 25 -8.90 -8.19 -10.24
N ALA A 26 -8.99 -7.74 -8.99
CA ALA A 26 -8.47 -8.47 -7.83
C ALA A 26 -9.11 -9.87 -7.66
N SER A 27 -10.38 -10.01 -8.05
CA SER A 27 -11.09 -11.29 -8.00
C SER A 27 -10.60 -12.28 -9.05
N VAL A 28 -10.27 -11.80 -10.26
CA VAL A 28 -9.76 -12.62 -11.37
C VAL A 28 -8.27 -12.92 -11.20
N PHE A 29 -7.51 -11.98 -10.62
CA PHE A 29 -6.09 -12.11 -10.34
C PHE A 29 -5.84 -12.10 -8.83
N PRO A 30 -6.14 -13.21 -8.11
CA PRO A 30 -6.03 -13.26 -6.64
C PRO A 30 -4.58 -13.16 -6.12
N ARG A 31 -3.60 -13.27 -7.02
CA ARG A 31 -2.18 -13.02 -6.73
C ARG A 31 -1.74 -11.59 -7.02
N ALA A 32 -2.65 -10.71 -7.43
CA ALA A 32 -2.35 -9.30 -7.59
C ALA A 32 -2.25 -8.64 -6.20
N ALA A 33 -1.18 -7.90 -5.97
CA ALA A 33 -0.94 -7.15 -4.74
C ALA A 33 -1.34 -5.69 -4.90
N ARG A 34 -1.97 -5.06 -3.91
CA ARG A 34 -2.27 -3.61 -3.99
C ARG A 34 -0.98 -2.80 -3.91
N GLY A 35 -0.82 -1.82 -4.78
CA GLY A 35 0.39 -0.98 -4.81
C GLY A 35 0.61 -0.24 -3.47
N GLU A 36 -0.45 0.34 -2.91
CA GLU A 36 -0.43 1.00 -1.59
C GLU A 36 0.01 0.07 -0.46
N ALA A 37 -0.54 -1.15 -0.40
CA ALA A 37 -0.17 -2.13 0.62
C ALA A 37 1.32 -2.51 0.51
N VAL A 38 1.82 -2.73 -0.71
CA VAL A 38 3.23 -3.01 -0.96
C VAL A 38 4.10 -1.80 -0.61
N ALA A 39 3.66 -0.58 -0.92
CA ALA A 39 4.36 0.66 -0.58
C ALA A 39 4.51 0.84 0.93
N ILE A 40 3.44 0.60 1.69
CA ILE A 40 3.45 0.58 3.16
C ILE A 40 4.53 -0.39 3.61
N LEU A 41 4.36 -1.68 3.33
CA LEU A 41 5.28 -2.73 3.79
C LEU A 41 6.74 -2.44 3.42
N LEU A 42 6.98 -1.99 2.18
CA LEU A 42 8.31 -1.70 1.63
C LEU A 42 8.98 -0.52 2.36
N GLU A 43 8.22 0.53 2.66
CA GLU A 43 8.73 1.64 3.48
C GLU A 43 9.09 1.16 4.88
N GLY A 44 8.23 0.38 5.52
CA GLY A 44 8.48 -0.07 6.88
C GLY A 44 9.76 -0.90 7.01
N ILE A 45 9.93 -1.89 6.13
CA ILE A 45 11.13 -2.73 6.14
C ILE A 45 12.41 -1.96 5.78
N TYR A 46 12.29 -0.94 4.94
CA TYR A 46 13.40 -0.05 4.61
C TYR A 46 13.74 0.89 5.79
N SER A 47 12.72 1.41 6.46
CA SER A 47 12.83 2.32 7.61
C SER A 47 13.40 1.63 8.86
N ALA A 48 13.26 0.30 8.99
CA ALA A 48 13.78 -0.46 10.12
C ALA A 48 15.28 -0.22 10.40
N GLY A 49 16.09 0.01 9.36
CA GLY A 49 17.52 0.31 9.49
C GLY A 49 17.85 1.81 9.66
N ARG A 50 16.85 2.68 9.69
CA ARG A 50 16.99 4.16 9.58
C ARG A 50 16.52 4.89 10.82
N VAL A 51 15.49 4.38 11.48
CA VAL A 51 15.00 4.98 12.72
C VAL A 51 16.12 4.91 13.75
N SER A 52 16.62 6.07 14.17
CA SER A 52 17.76 6.17 15.07
C SER A 52 17.44 5.57 16.43
N ARG A 53 18.34 4.72 16.94
CA ARG A 53 18.29 4.23 18.34
C ARG A 53 18.50 5.41 19.29
N ARG A 54 17.41 5.97 19.79
CA ARG A 54 17.43 6.88 20.93
C ARG A 54 16.66 6.18 22.05
N ALA A 55 17.33 5.94 23.17
CA ALA A 55 16.88 5.11 24.30
C ALA A 55 16.87 3.59 24.08
N GLY A 56 16.87 2.85 25.20
CA GLY A 56 16.77 1.38 25.27
C GLY A 56 15.60 0.88 26.12
N ALA A 57 14.68 1.78 26.52
CA ALA A 57 13.50 1.43 27.31
C ALA A 57 12.21 1.70 26.51
N LEU A 58 11.25 0.80 26.63
CA LEU A 58 9.92 0.93 26.02
C LEU A 58 9.13 2.07 26.71
N PRO A 59 8.29 2.80 25.95
CA PRO A 59 7.47 3.86 26.50
C PRO A 59 6.42 3.30 27.47
N ARG A 60 6.01 4.13 28.43
CA ARG A 60 4.94 3.81 29.39
C ARG A 60 4.05 5.03 29.54
N GLU A 61 2.75 4.81 29.46
CA GLU A 61 1.73 5.83 29.71
C GLU A 61 0.66 5.20 30.61
N THR A 62 0.11 6.00 31.52
CA THR A 62 -0.92 5.56 32.47
C THR A 62 -2.31 5.93 31.97
N GLY A 63 -3.27 5.03 32.17
CA GLY A 63 -4.69 5.27 31.88
C GLY A 63 -5.23 4.43 30.73
N VAL A 64 -6.55 4.48 30.55
CA VAL A 64 -7.27 3.76 29.49
C VAL A 64 -7.23 4.57 28.19
N GLY A 65 -6.83 3.94 27.10
CA GLY A 65 -6.75 4.55 25.78
C GLY A 65 -5.49 4.17 25.00
N ILE A 66 -5.33 4.78 23.83
CA ILE A 66 -4.21 4.55 22.92
C ILE A 66 -3.49 5.89 22.76
N PHE A 67 -2.27 5.95 23.29
CA PHE A 67 -1.48 7.17 23.36
C PHE A 67 -0.25 7.06 22.47
N SER A 68 0.12 8.16 21.83
CA SER A 68 1.36 8.26 21.06
C SER A 68 2.06 9.59 21.29
N ARG A 69 3.33 9.66 20.90
CA ARG A 69 4.11 10.89 20.83
C ARG A 69 4.69 11.04 19.44
N HIS A 70 4.84 12.29 19.00
CA HIS A 70 5.40 12.59 17.69
C HIS A 70 6.90 12.26 17.66
N VAL A 71 7.25 11.21 16.92
CA VAL A 71 8.63 10.82 16.64
C VAL A 71 9.22 11.75 15.57
N THR A 72 10.27 12.48 15.95
CA THR A 72 11.00 13.37 15.04
C THR A 72 12.17 12.62 14.41
N SER A 73 11.87 11.82 13.39
CA SER A 73 12.84 11.14 12.53
C SER A 73 12.64 11.52 11.06
N GLU A 74 13.68 11.30 10.24
CA GLU A 74 13.60 11.45 8.78
C GLU A 74 12.81 10.29 8.13
N TRP A 75 12.91 9.09 8.68
CA TRP A 75 12.19 7.89 8.27
C TRP A 75 11.36 7.34 9.44
N PRO A 76 10.18 6.74 9.22
CA PRO A 76 9.44 6.61 7.96
C PRO A 76 9.05 7.96 7.33
N ILE A 77 8.92 8.01 6.00
CA ILE A 77 8.47 9.21 5.27
C ILE A 77 6.98 9.45 5.51
N HIS A 78 6.17 8.39 5.50
CA HIS A 78 4.76 8.40 5.82
C HIS A 78 4.55 8.09 7.30
N LYS A 79 4.74 9.13 8.14
CA LYS A 79 4.65 9.02 9.61
C LYS A 79 3.28 8.58 10.16
N SER A 80 2.24 8.55 9.31
CA SER A 80 0.93 8.02 9.67
C SER A 80 0.80 6.52 9.49
N TRP A 81 1.67 5.88 8.68
CA TRP A 81 1.60 4.44 8.43
C TRP A 81 2.12 3.60 9.59
N TYR A 82 3.03 4.14 10.40
CA TYR A 82 3.62 3.41 11.51
C TYR A 82 3.57 4.27 12.76
N VAL A 83 2.65 3.95 13.64
CA VAL A 83 2.41 4.75 14.84
C VAL A 83 2.81 3.93 16.07
N PRO A 84 3.92 4.26 16.74
CA PRO A 84 4.24 3.67 18.03
C PRO A 84 3.25 4.20 19.08
N VAL A 85 2.65 3.29 19.84
CA VAL A 85 1.61 3.60 20.81
C VAL A 85 1.86 2.90 22.14
N VAL A 86 1.23 3.43 23.19
CA VAL A 86 0.92 2.70 24.42
C VAL A 86 -0.58 2.51 24.47
N GLU A 87 -1.03 1.27 24.31
CA GLU A 87 -2.43 0.85 24.37
C GLU A 87 -2.72 0.27 25.76
N ASN A 88 -3.51 0.98 26.55
CA ASN A 88 -3.92 0.55 27.90
C ASN A 88 -2.74 0.12 28.79
N GLY A 89 -1.59 0.80 28.66
CA GLY A 89 -0.35 0.51 29.39
C GLY A 89 0.62 -0.40 28.64
N GLU A 90 0.21 -1.06 27.56
CA GLU A 90 1.05 -1.97 26.79
C GLU A 90 1.61 -1.32 25.51
N PRO A 91 2.91 -1.42 25.24
CA PRO A 91 3.51 -0.86 24.03
C PRO A 91 3.09 -1.66 22.79
N ALA A 92 2.80 -0.95 21.69
CA ALA A 92 2.54 -1.54 20.38
C ALA A 92 2.96 -0.61 19.25
N VAL A 93 3.06 -1.13 18.02
CA VAL A 93 3.19 -0.33 16.80
C VAL A 93 2.05 -0.69 15.88
N TYR A 94 1.21 0.29 15.55
CA TYR A 94 0.11 0.09 14.63
C TYR A 94 0.53 0.41 13.20
N ILE A 95 0.13 -0.46 12.27
CA ILE A 95 0.20 -0.19 10.84
C ILE A 95 -1.09 0.49 10.40
N ASP A 96 -0.95 1.64 9.75
CA ASP A 96 -2.00 2.48 9.16
C ASP A 96 -3.28 2.59 10.02
N PRO A 97 -3.18 3.02 11.29
CA PRO A 97 -4.34 3.05 12.16
C PRO A 97 -5.41 4.05 11.69
N PRO A 98 -6.70 3.75 11.89
CA PRO A 98 -7.79 4.67 11.60
C PRO A 98 -7.61 6.06 12.24
N ARG A 99 -8.04 7.10 11.51
CA ARG A 99 -8.01 8.48 12.01
C ARG A 99 -8.84 8.60 13.29
N GLY A 100 -8.27 9.30 14.29
CA GLY A 100 -8.93 9.53 15.57
C GLY A 100 -8.76 8.40 16.60
N LEU A 101 -8.15 7.27 16.22
CA LEU A 101 -7.88 6.17 17.16
C LEU A 101 -6.83 6.56 18.23
N VAL A 102 -5.78 7.28 17.81
CA VAL A 102 -4.60 7.57 18.63
C VAL A 102 -4.63 8.99 19.17
N LYS A 103 -4.39 9.15 20.48
CA LYS A 103 -4.25 10.44 21.17
C LYS A 103 -2.78 10.85 21.25
N TYR A 104 -2.42 11.99 20.67
CA TYR A 104 -1.05 12.49 20.70
C TYR A 104 -0.80 13.38 21.92
N LEU A 105 0.21 13.01 22.73
CA LEU A 105 0.52 13.68 24.00
C LEU A 105 1.64 14.73 23.88
N GLY A 106 2.19 14.93 22.69
CA GLY A 106 3.29 15.87 22.43
C GLY A 106 4.42 15.22 21.64
N ARG A 107 5.64 15.77 21.77
CA ARG A 107 6.84 15.27 21.09
C ARG A 107 7.51 14.16 21.88
N ASP A 108 8.13 13.22 21.19
CA ASP A 108 8.99 12.20 21.79
C ASP A 108 10.37 12.80 22.10
N VAL A 109 10.52 13.37 23.29
CA VAL A 109 11.77 14.02 23.73
C VAL A 109 12.80 12.99 24.17
N GLU A 110 12.36 11.90 24.80
CA GLU A 110 13.22 10.87 25.37
C GLU A 110 13.64 9.80 24.36
N GLY A 111 12.93 9.69 23.23
CA GLY A 111 13.22 8.73 22.17
C GLY A 111 12.58 7.35 22.37
N SER A 112 11.83 7.14 23.46
CA SER A 112 11.25 5.83 23.78
C SER A 112 10.22 5.37 22.74
N TYR A 113 9.45 6.30 22.16
CA TYR A 113 8.53 5.98 21.06
C TYR A 113 9.27 5.71 19.76
N ALA A 114 10.36 6.44 19.48
CA ALA A 114 11.24 6.15 18.35
C ALA A 114 11.85 4.75 18.45
N TYR A 115 12.26 4.34 19.66
CA TYR A 115 12.78 3.01 19.94
C TYR A 115 11.72 1.92 19.72
N LEU A 116 10.49 2.12 20.24
CA LEU A 116 9.37 1.20 19.98
C LEU A 116 9.04 1.11 18.49
N LEU A 117 9.02 2.24 17.78
CA LEU A 117 8.81 2.27 16.33
C LEU A 117 9.86 1.42 15.61
N GLN A 118 11.14 1.59 15.96
CA GLN A 118 12.21 0.77 15.41
C GLN A 118 11.96 -0.73 15.66
N ILE A 119 11.61 -1.12 16.89
CA ILE A 119 11.30 -2.52 17.22
C ILE A 119 10.20 -3.06 16.31
N GLY A 120 9.07 -2.33 16.18
CA GLY A 120 7.97 -2.74 15.31
C GLY A 120 8.37 -2.87 13.84
N LEU A 121 9.21 -1.97 13.33
CA LEU A 121 9.72 -2.04 11.95
C LEU A 121 10.71 -3.20 11.75
N GLU A 122 11.55 -3.49 12.74
CA GLU A 122 12.42 -4.68 12.73
C GLU A 122 11.61 -5.98 12.78
N GLU A 123 10.52 -6.00 13.56
CA GLU A 123 9.56 -7.11 13.57
C GLU A 123 8.85 -7.27 12.22
N LEU A 124 8.43 -6.17 11.58
CA LEU A 124 7.85 -6.21 10.23
C LEU A 124 8.81 -6.86 9.25
N LYS A 125 10.09 -6.45 9.28
CA LYS A 125 11.12 -7.04 8.42
C LYS A 125 11.26 -8.54 8.67
N LYS A 126 11.33 -8.98 9.93
CA LYS A 126 11.39 -10.41 10.26
C LYS A 126 10.14 -11.16 9.79
N TYR A 127 8.95 -10.59 9.98
CA TYR A 127 7.70 -11.18 9.53
C TYR A 127 7.70 -11.40 8.01
N VAL A 128 8.06 -10.38 7.23
CA VAL A 128 8.09 -10.46 5.75
C VAL A 128 9.09 -11.49 5.23
N PHE A 129 10.30 -11.55 5.80
CA PHE A 129 11.36 -12.42 5.27
C PHE A 129 11.43 -13.82 5.90
N SER A 130 10.93 -13.99 7.12
CA SER A 130 11.06 -15.25 7.88
C SER A 130 9.74 -15.79 8.44
N GLY A 131 8.61 -15.09 8.23
CA GLY A 131 7.32 -15.48 8.77
C GLY A 131 7.25 -15.43 10.31
N ALA A 132 8.22 -14.79 10.96
CA ALA A 132 8.27 -14.72 12.42
C ALA A 132 7.11 -13.86 12.96
N PRO A 133 6.30 -14.37 13.91
CA PRO A 133 5.19 -13.61 14.45
C PRO A 133 5.71 -12.38 15.25
N PRO A 134 5.15 -11.18 15.06
CA PRO A 134 5.56 -10.00 15.82
C PRO A 134 4.99 -10.02 17.25
N THR A 135 5.69 -9.34 18.17
CA THR A 135 5.22 -9.14 19.54
C THR A 135 4.52 -7.79 19.69
N TYR A 136 5.07 -6.73 19.10
CA TYR A 136 4.61 -5.34 19.27
C TYR A 136 3.87 -4.81 18.05
N LEU A 137 4.15 -5.32 16.85
CA LEU A 137 3.47 -4.88 15.63
C LEU A 137 2.03 -5.40 15.54
N ARG A 138 1.10 -4.55 15.06
CA ARG A 138 -0.33 -4.87 14.87
C ARG A 138 -0.81 -4.39 13.48
N GLY A 139 -1.90 -4.98 12.99
CA GLY A 139 -2.47 -4.65 11.68
C GLY A 139 -1.85 -5.43 10.51
N LEU A 140 -1.23 -6.59 10.78
CA LEU A 140 -0.68 -7.45 9.72
C LEU A 140 -1.77 -8.25 8.98
N ASP A 141 -2.92 -8.44 9.62
CA ASP A 141 -4.08 -9.15 9.11
C ASP A 141 -4.74 -8.47 7.91
N PHE A 142 -4.46 -7.19 7.67
CA PHE A 142 -4.90 -6.47 6.48
C PHE A 142 -4.14 -6.85 5.21
N PHE A 143 -2.94 -7.41 5.34
CA PHE A 143 -2.10 -7.74 4.19
C PHE A 143 -2.35 -9.16 3.71
N THR A 144 -2.54 -9.29 2.41
CA THR A 144 -2.61 -10.57 1.71
C THR A 144 -1.22 -11.19 1.58
N LYS A 145 -1.19 -12.51 1.35
CA LYS A 145 0.06 -13.22 1.05
C LYS A 145 0.76 -12.66 -0.21
N ALA A 146 -0.02 -12.26 -1.22
CA ALA A 146 0.50 -11.70 -2.46
C ALA A 146 1.25 -10.38 -2.23
N GLU A 147 0.74 -9.52 -1.33
CA GLU A 147 1.39 -8.26 -0.97
C GLU A 147 2.71 -8.50 -0.23
N ILE A 148 2.74 -9.44 0.71
CA ILE A 148 3.95 -9.81 1.43
C ILE A 148 5.02 -10.39 0.47
N GLU A 149 4.61 -11.31 -0.42
CA GLU A 149 5.48 -11.88 -1.45
C GLU A 149 6.05 -10.79 -2.38
N ALA A 150 5.19 -9.90 -2.89
CA ALA A 150 5.60 -8.81 -3.76
C ALA A 150 6.57 -7.85 -3.07
N THR A 151 6.31 -7.49 -1.81
CA THR A 151 7.21 -6.64 -1.02
C THR A 151 8.58 -7.29 -0.86
N SER A 152 8.65 -8.58 -0.51
CA SER A 152 9.92 -9.30 -0.36
C SER A 152 10.74 -9.26 -1.64
N VAL A 153 10.11 -9.56 -2.78
CA VAL A 153 10.76 -9.52 -4.10
C VAL A 153 11.24 -8.11 -4.47
N LEU A 154 10.45 -7.08 -4.18
CA LEU A 154 10.81 -5.69 -4.51
C LEU A 154 11.89 -5.12 -3.61
N TYR A 155 11.94 -5.52 -2.34
CA TYR A 155 12.98 -5.06 -1.43
C TYR A 155 14.38 -5.42 -1.91
N ASP A 156 14.58 -6.62 -2.42
CA ASP A 156 15.87 -7.05 -2.96
C ASP A 156 16.29 -6.26 -4.22
N ARG A 157 15.32 -5.63 -4.89
CA ARG A 157 15.53 -4.81 -6.09
C ARG A 157 15.69 -3.32 -5.76
N LEU A 158 15.38 -2.89 -4.53
CA LEU A 158 15.58 -1.51 -4.08
C LEU A 158 17.07 -1.18 -4.02
N LYS A 159 17.57 -0.57 -5.10
CA LYS A 159 18.94 -0.08 -5.20
C LYS A 159 18.92 1.41 -5.51
N GLY A 160 19.44 2.22 -4.59
CA GLY A 160 19.56 3.67 -4.77
C GLY A 160 19.72 4.41 -3.45
N GLY A 161 19.79 5.75 -3.54
CA GLY A 161 19.77 6.63 -2.37
C GLY A 161 18.35 6.91 -1.88
N ASP A 162 18.26 7.56 -0.73
CA ASP A 162 17.03 7.84 0.01
C ASP A 162 15.95 8.53 -0.83
N ASP A 163 16.32 9.56 -1.59
CA ASP A 163 15.39 10.31 -2.45
C ASP A 163 14.76 9.41 -3.52
N PHE A 164 15.54 8.49 -4.09
CA PHE A 164 15.01 7.55 -5.08
C PHE A 164 14.05 6.55 -4.44
N ILE A 165 14.34 6.12 -3.22
CA ILE A 165 13.51 5.14 -2.52
C ILE A 165 12.21 5.77 -2.04
N ALA A 166 12.26 7.02 -1.55
CA ALA A 166 11.06 7.79 -1.27
C ALA A 166 10.19 7.96 -2.53
N LEU A 167 10.80 8.29 -3.66
CA LEU A 167 10.10 8.39 -4.94
C LEU A 167 9.48 7.05 -5.38
N VAL A 168 10.16 5.93 -5.16
CA VAL A 168 9.61 4.58 -5.41
C VAL A 168 8.37 4.33 -4.57
N ILE A 169 8.43 4.62 -3.26
CA ILE A 169 7.32 4.39 -2.33
C ILE A 169 6.11 5.23 -2.73
N GLU A 170 6.30 6.53 -2.97
CA GLU A 170 5.22 7.42 -3.43
C GLU A 170 4.65 6.96 -4.79
N THR A 171 5.50 6.45 -5.69
CA THR A 171 5.02 5.94 -6.98
C THR A 171 4.20 4.67 -6.83
N LEU A 172 4.64 3.73 -5.99
CA LEU A 172 3.94 2.46 -5.72
C LEU A 172 2.60 2.68 -5.02
N LYS A 173 2.52 3.66 -4.13
CA LYS A 173 1.29 4.03 -3.44
C LYS A 173 0.16 4.39 -4.40
N ASP A 174 0.49 4.99 -5.54
CA ASP A 174 -0.51 5.35 -6.55
C ASP A 174 -0.74 4.26 -7.62
N VAL A 175 -0.06 3.10 -7.54
CA VAL A 175 -0.26 1.97 -8.46
C VAL A 175 -1.48 1.16 -8.01
N ASP A 176 -2.37 0.85 -8.95
CA ASP A 176 -3.57 0.08 -8.62
C ASP A 176 -3.19 -1.34 -8.13
N PHE A 177 -2.34 -2.06 -8.89
CA PHE A 177 -1.85 -3.39 -8.54
C PHE A 177 -0.43 -3.71 -9.01
N LEU A 178 0.22 -4.65 -8.33
CA LEU A 178 1.37 -5.40 -8.83
C LEU A 178 0.94 -6.82 -9.18
N LEU A 179 1.40 -7.33 -10.32
CA LEU A 179 1.07 -8.68 -10.79
C LEU A 179 2.33 -9.40 -11.26
N GLU A 180 2.61 -10.58 -10.70
CA GLU A 180 3.69 -11.44 -11.17
C GLU A 180 3.16 -12.51 -12.13
N GLU A 181 3.67 -12.51 -13.37
CA GLU A 181 3.38 -13.53 -14.36
C GLU A 181 4.65 -13.93 -15.12
N GLY A 182 4.95 -15.24 -15.15
CA GLY A 182 6.11 -15.75 -15.88
C GLY A 182 7.46 -15.20 -15.40
N GLY A 183 7.58 -14.89 -14.11
CA GLY A 183 8.78 -14.28 -13.51
C GLY A 183 8.95 -12.79 -13.79
N VAL A 184 8.00 -12.15 -14.47
CA VAL A 184 7.95 -10.70 -14.69
C VAL A 184 6.96 -10.08 -13.73
N VAL A 185 7.37 -9.00 -13.06
CA VAL A 185 6.48 -8.21 -12.19
C VAL A 185 5.98 -7.02 -12.98
N TYR A 186 4.67 -6.88 -13.09
CA TYR A 186 4.00 -5.77 -13.74
C TYR A 186 3.49 -4.78 -12.69
N HIS A 187 3.62 -3.48 -12.95
CA HIS A 187 2.76 -2.48 -12.32
C HIS A 187 1.55 -2.24 -13.23
N VAL A 188 0.38 -2.51 -12.68
CA VAL A 188 -0.87 -2.59 -13.40
C VAL A 188 -1.72 -1.40 -13.02
N GLU A 189 -2.20 -0.70 -14.04
CA GLU A 189 -3.28 0.26 -13.91
C GLU A 189 -4.57 -0.35 -14.39
N VAL A 190 -5.65 -0.17 -13.64
CA VAL A 190 -6.99 -0.61 -14.02
C VAL A 190 -7.76 0.55 -14.62
N LYS A 191 -8.39 0.28 -15.77
CA LYS A 191 -9.30 1.21 -16.44
C LYS A 191 -10.61 0.52 -16.76
N THR A 192 -11.64 0.90 -16.02
CA THR A 192 -13.02 0.50 -16.34
C THR A 192 -13.62 1.46 -17.37
N THR A 193 -14.13 0.92 -18.48
CA THR A 193 -14.85 1.69 -19.51
C THR A 193 -15.68 0.79 -20.41
N ALA A 194 -16.90 1.19 -20.74
CA ALA A 194 -17.74 0.47 -21.71
C ALA A 194 -17.26 0.66 -23.17
N THR A 195 -16.47 1.72 -23.43
CA THR A 195 -15.98 2.07 -24.77
C THR A 195 -14.45 2.24 -24.75
N PRO A 196 -13.69 1.13 -24.83
CA PRO A 196 -12.23 1.18 -24.81
C PRO A 196 -11.69 1.62 -26.19
N HIS A 197 -11.54 2.92 -26.37
CA HIS A 197 -10.86 3.49 -27.54
C HIS A 197 -9.69 4.37 -27.10
N GLU A 198 -8.76 4.64 -28.02
CA GLU A 198 -7.46 5.25 -27.71
C GLU A 198 -7.55 6.53 -26.86
N ALA A 199 -8.46 7.46 -27.20
CA ALA A 199 -8.62 8.70 -26.45
C ALA A 199 -9.01 8.49 -24.97
N LYS A 200 -9.74 7.43 -24.63
CA LYS A 200 -10.15 7.09 -23.25
C LYS A 200 -9.03 6.42 -22.46
N LEU A 201 -8.15 5.69 -23.14
CA LEU A 201 -7.04 4.96 -22.53
C LEU A 201 -5.76 5.80 -22.43
N ARG A 202 -5.61 6.82 -23.30
CA ARG A 202 -4.42 7.69 -23.40
C ARG A 202 -3.94 8.22 -22.05
N LYS A 203 -4.85 8.70 -21.19
CA LYS A 203 -4.48 9.24 -19.87
C LYS A 203 -3.84 8.18 -18.98
N LYS A 204 -4.42 6.97 -18.91
CA LYS A 204 -3.89 5.85 -18.11
C LYS A 204 -2.57 5.31 -18.69
N ARG A 205 -2.44 5.22 -20.02
CA ARG A 205 -1.16 4.86 -20.68
C ARG A 205 -0.06 5.89 -20.40
N LEU A 206 -0.37 7.18 -20.41
CA LEU A 206 0.60 8.23 -20.05
C LEU A 206 1.04 8.12 -18.58
N LEU A 207 0.11 7.80 -17.67
CA LEU A 207 0.44 7.56 -16.26
C LEU A 207 1.39 6.36 -16.11
N LEU A 208 1.09 5.23 -16.77
CA LEU A 208 1.97 4.06 -16.81
C LEU A 208 3.38 4.42 -17.28
N GLN A 209 3.51 5.19 -18.36
CA GLN A 209 4.82 5.62 -18.87
C GLN A 209 5.58 6.50 -17.87
N LYS A 210 4.90 7.44 -17.20
CA LYS A 210 5.52 8.27 -16.17
C LYS A 210 6.04 7.43 -15.00
N ARG A 211 5.25 6.46 -14.54
CA ARG A 211 5.65 5.55 -13.45
C ARG A 211 6.74 4.58 -13.87
N GLN A 212 6.75 4.16 -15.14
CA GLN A 212 7.77 3.26 -15.69
C GLN A 212 9.19 3.83 -15.56
N TRP A 213 9.37 5.15 -15.63
CA TRP A 213 10.68 5.75 -15.41
C TRP A 213 11.25 5.44 -14.01
N VAL A 214 10.38 5.37 -12.99
CA VAL A 214 10.76 5.01 -11.61
C VAL A 214 10.78 3.49 -11.43
N LEU A 215 9.64 2.84 -11.67
CA LEU A 215 9.44 1.41 -11.37
C LEU A 215 10.20 0.48 -12.31
N GLY A 216 10.53 0.93 -13.51
CA GLY A 216 11.38 0.20 -14.44
C GLY A 216 12.79 -0.04 -13.91
N ARG A 217 13.29 0.84 -13.02
CA ARG A 217 14.59 0.63 -12.34
C ARG A 217 14.57 -0.50 -11.32
N LEU A 218 13.38 -0.90 -10.87
CA LEU A 218 13.16 -2.11 -10.05
C LEU A 218 12.84 -3.34 -10.92
N GLY A 219 12.94 -3.22 -12.24
CA GLY A 219 12.64 -4.28 -13.19
C GLY A 219 11.14 -4.55 -13.40
N LEU A 220 10.27 -3.62 -12.97
CA LEU A 220 8.83 -3.76 -13.22
C LEU A 220 8.50 -3.32 -14.66
N ARG A 221 7.49 -3.95 -15.23
CA ARG A 221 6.95 -3.59 -16.55
C ARG A 221 5.56 -2.96 -16.43
N PRO A 222 5.18 -2.02 -17.31
CA PRO A 222 3.86 -1.44 -17.25
C PRO A 222 2.83 -2.38 -17.87
N ALA A 223 1.65 -2.46 -17.26
CA ALA A 223 0.49 -3.10 -17.87
C ALA A 223 -0.79 -2.28 -17.63
N LEU A 224 -1.68 -2.26 -18.63
CA LEU A 224 -3.01 -1.67 -18.50
C LEU A 224 -4.05 -2.78 -18.50
N ALA A 225 -4.74 -2.97 -17.38
CA ALA A 225 -5.92 -3.79 -17.29
C ALA A 225 -7.13 -2.97 -17.73
N VAL A 226 -7.80 -3.40 -18.81
CA VAL A 226 -9.03 -2.75 -19.25
C VAL A 226 -10.20 -3.66 -18.89
N VAL A 227 -11.10 -3.14 -18.07
CA VAL A 227 -12.30 -3.83 -17.62
C VAL A 227 -13.50 -3.26 -18.38
N VAL A 228 -14.11 -4.08 -19.23
CA VAL A 228 -15.19 -3.68 -20.14
C VAL A 228 -16.48 -4.36 -19.71
N PRO A 229 -17.39 -3.64 -19.04
CA PRO A 229 -18.70 -4.18 -18.70
C PRO A 229 -19.60 -4.21 -19.95
N ARG A 230 -20.31 -5.32 -20.15
CA ARG A 230 -21.22 -5.57 -21.27
C ARG A 230 -22.68 -5.42 -20.86
N GLU A 231 -23.56 -5.34 -21.86
CA GLU A 231 -25.01 -5.13 -21.64
C GLU A 231 -25.70 -6.32 -20.96
N ASN A 232 -25.17 -7.53 -21.13
CA ASN A 232 -25.62 -8.75 -20.46
C ASN A 232 -25.03 -8.94 -19.06
N TRP A 233 -24.37 -7.92 -18.50
CA TRP A 233 -23.67 -7.95 -17.21
C TRP A 233 -22.42 -8.84 -17.15
N GLU A 234 -21.97 -9.39 -18.28
CA GLU A 234 -20.64 -9.98 -18.38
C GLU A 234 -19.57 -8.90 -18.38
N VAL A 235 -18.36 -9.27 -17.95
CA VAL A 235 -17.22 -8.36 -17.90
C VAL A 235 -16.06 -9.00 -18.65
N GLU A 236 -15.58 -8.29 -19.66
CA GLU A 236 -14.36 -8.66 -20.35
C GLU A 236 -13.17 -7.95 -19.70
N ILE A 237 -12.08 -8.68 -19.50
CA ILE A 237 -10.83 -8.14 -18.98
C ILE A 237 -9.71 -8.55 -19.92
N TYR A 238 -8.88 -7.59 -20.32
CA TYR A 238 -7.63 -7.87 -20.99
C TYR A 238 -6.52 -7.01 -20.43
N LEU A 239 -5.29 -7.53 -20.55
CA LEU A 239 -4.06 -6.88 -20.10
C LEU A 239 -3.23 -6.45 -21.32
N GLU A 240 -3.06 -5.14 -21.49
CA GLU A 240 -2.07 -4.60 -22.42
C GLU A 240 -0.71 -4.59 -21.73
N LYS A 241 0.14 -5.56 -22.06
CA LYS A 241 1.52 -5.67 -21.55
C LYS A 241 2.48 -5.00 -22.54
N ASN A 242 3.32 -4.09 -22.06
CA ASN A 242 4.37 -3.46 -22.87
C ASN A 242 5.77 -3.82 -22.37
#